data_AF-F0GHN0-F1
#
_entry.id   AF-F0GHN0-F1
#
_cell.length_a   1.000
_cell.length_b   1.000
_cell.length_c   1.000
_cell.angle_alpha   90.00
_cell.angle_beta   90.00
_cell.angle_gamma   90.00
#
_symmetry.space_group_name_H-M   'P 1'
#
loop_
_entity.id
_entity.type
_entity.pdbx_description
1 polymer ?
#
loop_
_entity_poly.entity_id
_entity_poly.type
_entity_poly.pdbx_seq_one_letter_code
_entity_poly.pdbx_strand_id
1 'polypeptide(L)'
;QGGQAIADLLFGDANPSGRLPLTFPKQESDLPQPTIDAAKQQTVYAEGLAYGYRWFDAKGIEPLFPFGYGLSYTSYAYSAMHAQADAAGNVTVDVTVTNTGARAGTETVQVYAALPASLG
;
A
#
# COMPACT_ATOMS: atom_id res chain seq x y z
N GLN A 1 10.47 20.31 15.25
CA GLN A 1 10.44 18.86 15.53
C GLN A 1 10.82 18.00 14.32
N GLY A 2 10.44 18.35 13.08
CA GLY A 2 10.81 17.55 11.90
C GLY A 2 12.31 17.32 11.67
N GLY A 3 13.17 18.32 11.94
CA GLY A 3 14.63 18.14 11.82
C GLY A 3 15.21 17.09 12.76
N GLN A 4 14.71 17.02 14.00
CA GLN A 4 15.09 15.98 14.95
C GLN A 4 14.64 14.60 14.46
N ALA A 5 13.38 14.48 14.03
CA ALA A 5 12.86 13.21 13.52
C ALA A 5 13.64 12.70 12.29
N ILE A 6 14.09 13.59 11.41
CA ILE A 6 14.96 13.23 10.28
C ILE A 6 16.32 12.74 10.78
N ALA A 7 16.94 13.45 11.73
CA ALA A 7 18.21 13.02 12.32
C ALA A 7 18.08 11.64 12.99
N ASP A 8 17.05 11.43 13.80
CA ASP A 8 16.80 10.17 14.51
C ASP A 8 16.67 9.00 13.51
N LEU A 9 16.01 9.22 12.37
CA LEU A 9 15.93 8.22 11.31
C LEU A 9 17.29 8.02 10.63
N LEU A 10 17.96 9.08 10.19
CA LEU A 10 19.24 9.00 9.47
C LEU A 10 20.33 8.29 10.28
N PHE A 11 20.39 8.51 11.59
CA PHE A 11 21.35 7.87 12.47
C PHE A 11 20.85 6.55 13.08
N GLY A 12 19.60 6.18 12.83
CA GLY A 12 19.00 4.92 13.26
C GLY A 12 18.66 4.86 14.75
N ASP A 13 18.55 6.03 15.40
CA ASP A 13 17.97 6.18 16.74
C ASP A 13 16.46 5.86 16.73
N ALA A 14 15.81 6.08 15.58
CA ALA A 14 14.46 5.61 15.27
C ALA A 14 14.47 4.69 14.03
N ASN A 15 13.59 3.69 14.00
CA ASN A 15 13.40 2.81 12.85
C ASN A 15 12.20 3.29 12.00
N PRO A 16 12.34 3.54 10.69
CA PRO A 16 11.23 3.92 9.84
C PRO A 16 10.16 2.82 9.78
N SER A 17 8.91 3.24 9.90
CA SER A 17 7.73 2.37 9.85
C SER A 17 6.57 2.95 9.00
N GLY A 18 6.81 4.08 8.33
CA GLY A 18 5.82 4.70 7.46
C GLY A 18 5.52 3.83 6.22
N ARG A 19 4.25 3.79 5.84
CA ARG A 19 3.75 3.12 4.62
C ARG A 19 3.10 4.14 3.70
N LEU A 20 3.30 4.01 2.39
CA LEU A 20 2.76 4.94 1.41
C LEU A 20 1.22 4.88 1.39
N PRO A 21 0.51 6.02 1.58
CA PRO A 21 -0.94 6.08 1.47
C PRO A 21 -1.41 6.26 0.01
N LEU A 22 -0.49 6.30 -0.95
CA LEU A 22 -0.76 6.48 -2.37
C LEU A 22 0.27 5.72 -3.22
N THR A 23 -0.07 5.49 -4.49
CA THR A 23 0.81 4.81 -5.45
C THR A 23 1.59 5.85 -6.27
N PHE A 24 2.90 5.66 -6.39
CA PHE A 24 3.74 6.51 -7.23
C PHE A 24 3.89 5.86 -8.61
N PRO A 25 3.41 6.49 -9.70
CA PRO A 25 3.62 5.99 -11.07
C PRO A 25 5.09 6.00 -11.46
N LYS A 26 5.47 5.22 -12.48
CA LYS A 26 6.81 5.36 -13.10
C LYS A 26 6.84 6.56 -14.06
N GLN A 27 5.71 6.88 -14.67
CA GLN A 27 5.54 7.98 -15.62
C GLN A 27 4.08 8.46 -15.65
N GLU A 28 3.85 9.69 -16.11
CA GLU A 28 2.51 10.29 -16.15
C GLU A 28 1.49 9.45 -16.93
N SER A 29 1.90 8.83 -18.04
CA SER A 29 1.02 7.97 -18.87
C SER A 29 0.52 6.70 -18.18
N ASP A 30 1.07 6.35 -17.01
CA ASP A 30 0.57 5.25 -16.20
C ASP A 30 -0.70 5.64 -15.41
N LEU A 31 -1.00 6.94 -15.28
CA LEU A 31 -2.18 7.42 -14.57
C LEU A 31 -3.44 7.27 -15.42
N PRO A 32 -4.62 7.11 -14.77
CA PRO A 32 -5.90 7.08 -15.49
C PRO A 32 -6.17 8.36 -16.27
N GLN A 33 -5.69 9.50 -15.74
CA GLN A 33 -5.84 10.82 -16.33
C GLN A 33 -4.47 11.53 -16.36
N PRO A 34 -3.61 11.23 -17.36
CA PRO A 34 -2.24 11.76 -17.43
C PRO A 34 -2.18 13.27 -17.75
N THR A 35 -3.29 13.84 -18.21
CA THR A 35 -3.39 15.26 -18.55
C THR A 35 -4.66 15.86 -17.97
N ILE A 36 -4.51 16.99 -17.28
CA ILE A 36 -5.63 17.79 -16.77
C ILE A 36 -5.80 19.00 -17.68
N ASP A 37 -6.94 19.08 -18.34
CA ASP A 37 -7.31 20.23 -19.16
C ASP A 37 -8.04 21.27 -18.31
N ALA A 38 -7.31 22.31 -17.91
CA ALA A 38 -7.85 23.37 -17.05
C ALA A 38 -8.95 24.22 -17.72
N ALA A 39 -9.11 24.14 -19.05
CA ALA A 39 -10.18 24.85 -19.76
C ALA A 39 -11.50 24.07 -19.78
N LYS A 40 -11.48 22.77 -19.51
CA LYS A 40 -12.70 21.96 -19.40
C LYS A 40 -13.42 22.26 -18.10
N GLN A 41 -14.67 22.72 -18.21
CA GLN A 41 -15.56 22.94 -17.07
C GLN A 41 -16.12 21.63 -16.48
N GLN A 42 -15.90 20.50 -17.17
CA GLN A 42 -16.36 19.17 -16.75
C GLN A 42 -15.27 18.13 -17.00
N THR A 43 -15.02 17.29 -16.00
CA THR A 43 -14.08 16.16 -16.07
C THR A 43 -14.86 14.86 -15.93
N VAL A 44 -14.61 13.92 -16.83
CA VAL A 44 -15.21 12.57 -16.79
C VAL A 44 -14.19 11.63 -16.16
N TYR A 45 -14.57 10.98 -15.06
CA TYR A 45 -13.76 9.96 -14.38
C TYR A 45 -13.98 8.61 -15.06
N ALA A 46 -13.30 8.39 -16.19
CA ALA A 46 -13.44 7.19 -17.01
C ALA A 46 -12.92 5.92 -16.30
N GLU A 47 -12.06 6.07 -15.30
CA GLU A 47 -11.52 5.01 -14.48
C GLU A 47 -12.51 4.45 -13.45
N GLY A 48 -13.61 5.15 -13.19
CA GLY A 48 -14.63 4.72 -12.23
C GLY A 48 -14.03 4.46 -10.84
N LEU A 49 -14.24 3.24 -10.31
CA LEU A 49 -13.71 2.84 -9.00
C LEU A 49 -12.25 2.36 -9.04
N ALA A 50 -11.65 2.23 -10.23
CA ALA A 50 -10.27 1.84 -10.40
C ALA A 50 -9.36 3.08 -10.32
N TYR A 51 -9.26 3.68 -9.13
CA TYR A 51 -8.35 4.80 -8.84
C TYR A 51 -7.24 4.37 -7.88
N GLY A 52 -6.13 5.13 -7.85
CA GLY A 52 -4.96 4.81 -7.02
C GLY A 52 -4.44 3.41 -7.34
N TYR A 53 -4.08 2.63 -6.33
CA TYR A 53 -3.55 1.27 -6.53
C TYR A 53 -4.50 0.34 -7.32
N ARG A 54 -5.82 0.55 -7.20
CA ARG A 54 -6.81 -0.27 -7.91
C ARG A 54 -6.73 -0.09 -9.42
N TRP A 55 -6.30 1.08 -9.89
CA TRP A 55 -5.99 1.32 -11.31
C TRP A 55 -4.82 0.45 -11.78
N PHE A 56 -3.72 0.50 -11.03
CA PHE A 56 -2.49 -0.22 -11.35
C PHE A 56 -2.73 -1.73 -11.34
N ASP A 57 -3.43 -2.25 -10.32
CA ASP A 57 -3.82 -3.65 -10.23
C ASP A 57 -4.74 -4.06 -11.38
N ALA A 58 -5.79 -3.28 -11.68
CA ALA A 58 -6.75 -3.60 -12.74
C ALA A 58 -6.14 -3.54 -14.15
N LYS A 59 -5.08 -2.73 -14.35
CA LYS A 59 -4.39 -2.58 -15.63
C LYS A 59 -3.12 -3.43 -15.75
N GLY A 60 -2.69 -4.09 -14.68
CA GLY A 60 -1.42 -4.82 -14.64
C GLY A 60 -0.21 -3.91 -14.85
N ILE A 61 -0.29 -2.64 -14.40
CA ILE A 61 0.79 -1.67 -14.51
C ILE A 61 1.65 -1.74 -13.25
N GLU A 62 2.95 -1.93 -13.41
CA GLU A 62 3.88 -1.95 -12.28
C GLU A 62 4.24 -0.49 -11.86
N PRO A 63 3.91 -0.05 -10.64
CA PRO A 63 4.23 1.29 -10.16
C PRO A 63 5.71 1.44 -9.81
N LEU A 64 6.16 2.69 -9.61
CA LEU A 64 7.50 2.96 -9.07
C LEU A 64 7.57 2.60 -7.58
N PHE A 65 6.56 3.03 -6.82
CA PHE A 65 6.33 2.57 -5.46
C PHE A 65 4.84 2.25 -5.26
N PRO A 66 4.48 1.00 -4.90
CA PRO A 66 3.09 0.62 -4.72
C PRO A 66 2.49 1.26 -3.47
N PHE A 67 1.15 1.30 -3.42
CA PHE A 67 0.45 1.63 -2.18
C PHE A 67 0.87 0.67 -1.06
N GLY A 68 0.99 1.18 0.16
CA GLY A 68 1.41 0.36 1.30
C GLY A 68 2.91 0.09 1.36
N TYR A 69 3.70 0.53 0.37
CA TYR A 69 5.14 0.33 0.36
C TYR A 69 5.84 1.12 1.46
N GLY A 70 6.90 0.55 2.02
CA GLY A 70 7.76 1.17 3.03
C GLY A 70 8.90 0.24 3.41
N LEU A 71 10.02 0.80 3.84
CA LEU A 71 11.17 0.02 4.28
C LEU A 71 11.37 0.18 5.78
N SER A 72 12.14 -0.74 6.37
CA SER A 72 12.54 -0.72 7.78
C SER A 72 14.04 -1.01 7.87
N TYR A 73 14.67 -0.62 8.98
CA TYR A 73 16.04 -1.02 9.31
C TYR A 73 16.15 -2.44 9.89
N THR A 74 15.02 -3.14 10.02
CA THR A 74 14.96 -4.57 10.35
C THR A 74 14.15 -5.32 9.31
N SER A 75 14.12 -6.65 9.41
CA SER A 75 13.33 -7.53 8.54
C SER A 75 12.22 -8.22 9.34
N TYR A 76 11.13 -8.56 8.66
CA TYR A 76 10.02 -9.31 9.24
C TYR A 76 9.69 -10.55 8.41
N ALA A 77 9.35 -11.62 9.09
CA ALA A 77 8.80 -12.84 8.48
C ALA A 77 7.33 -12.99 8.89
N TYR A 78 6.50 -13.38 7.91
CA TYR A 78 5.08 -13.67 8.09
C TYR A 78 4.86 -15.18 8.03
N SER A 79 4.07 -15.71 8.94
CA SER A 79 3.79 -17.14 9.03
C SER A 79 2.43 -17.41 9.66
N ALA A 80 2.01 -18.68 9.65
CA ALA A 80 0.74 -19.14 10.23
C ALA A 80 -0.48 -18.30 9.80
N MET A 81 -0.53 -17.94 8.52
CA MET A 81 -1.61 -17.13 7.96
C MET A 81 -2.88 -17.96 7.81
N HIS A 82 -3.96 -17.45 8.39
CA HIS A 82 -5.23 -18.13 8.41
C HIS A 82 -6.37 -17.10 8.39
N ALA A 83 -7.42 -17.36 7.61
CA ALA A 83 -8.58 -16.50 7.52
C ALA A 83 -9.87 -17.34 7.63
N GLN A 84 -10.79 -16.90 8.47
CA GLN A 84 -12.11 -17.51 8.67
C GLN A 84 -13.20 -16.46 8.53
N ALA A 85 -14.26 -16.81 7.81
CA ALA A 85 -15.50 -16.05 7.80
C ALA A 85 -16.51 -16.70 8.74
N ASP A 86 -17.21 -15.89 9.54
CA ASP A 86 -18.36 -16.35 10.31
C ASP A 86 -19.64 -16.39 9.46
N ALA A 87 -20.74 -16.91 10.03
CA ALA A 87 -22.03 -16.98 9.34
C ALA A 87 -22.66 -15.62 9.01
N ALA A 88 -22.20 -14.54 9.66
CA ALA A 88 -22.61 -13.16 9.37
C ALA A 88 -21.74 -12.51 8.29
N GLY A 89 -20.69 -13.20 7.81
CA GLY A 89 -19.76 -12.71 6.80
C GLY A 89 -18.61 -11.86 7.35
N ASN A 90 -18.43 -11.78 8.68
CA ASN A 90 -17.25 -11.13 9.24
C ASN A 90 -16.04 -12.02 9.05
N VAL A 91 -14.94 -11.44 8.59
CA VAL A 91 -13.68 -12.16 8.36
C VAL A 91 -12.70 -11.84 9.47
N THR A 92 -12.23 -12.87 10.17
CA THR A 92 -11.09 -12.78 11.09
C THR A 92 -9.86 -13.31 10.39
N VAL A 93 -8.77 -12.56 10.45
CA VAL A 93 -7.47 -12.94 9.87
C VAL A 93 -6.44 -13.00 10.98
N ASP A 94 -5.87 -14.19 11.16
CA ASP A 94 -4.78 -14.45 12.08
C ASP A 94 -3.47 -14.54 11.28
N VAL A 95 -2.45 -13.83 11.74
CA VAL A 95 -1.11 -13.89 11.16
C VAL A 95 -0.07 -13.70 12.24
N THR A 96 0.96 -14.54 12.20
CA THR A 96 2.15 -14.37 13.05
C THR A 96 3.18 -13.55 12.30
N VAL A 97 3.58 -12.42 12.90
CA VAL A 97 4.66 -11.57 12.41
C VAL A 97 5.84 -11.66 13.36
N THR A 98 7.02 -11.96 12.84
CA THR A 98 8.25 -12.07 13.63
C THR A 98 9.28 -11.10 13.11
N ASN A 99 9.82 -10.26 13.99
CA ASN A 99 11.02 -9.48 13.69
C ASN A 99 12.22 -10.44 13.65
N THR A 100 12.85 -10.55 12.48
CA THR A 100 13.96 -11.47 12.22
C THR A 100 15.31 -10.77 12.13
N GLY A 101 15.34 -9.45 12.23
CA GLY A 101 16.57 -8.67 12.18
C GLY A 101 17.11 -8.32 13.57
N ALA A 102 18.19 -7.54 13.59
CA ALA A 102 18.91 -7.17 14.81
C ALA A 102 18.40 -5.88 15.48
N ARG A 103 17.39 -5.21 14.91
CA ARG A 103 16.88 -3.92 15.38
C ARG A 103 15.42 -4.04 15.79
N ALA A 104 15.05 -3.35 16.87
CA ALA A 104 13.65 -3.13 17.19
C ALA A 104 12.97 -2.33 16.06
N GLY A 105 11.67 -2.54 15.88
CA GLY A 105 10.91 -1.85 14.85
C GLY A 105 9.42 -2.17 14.92
N THR A 106 8.66 -1.45 14.11
CA THR A 106 7.22 -1.62 13.96
C THR A 106 6.92 -2.11 12.55
N GLU A 107 5.96 -3.04 12.44
CA GLU A 107 5.44 -3.55 11.18
C GLU A 107 3.94 -3.23 11.06
N THR A 108 3.51 -2.85 9.86
CA THR A 108 2.12 -2.55 9.51
C THR A 108 1.59 -3.66 8.60
N VAL A 109 0.86 -4.59 9.21
CA VAL A 109 0.19 -5.68 8.50
C VAL A 109 -0.98 -5.12 7.68
N GLN A 110 -1.02 -5.45 6.39
CA GLN A 110 -2.03 -4.99 5.44
C GLN A 110 -2.81 -6.19 4.89
N VAL A 111 -4.14 -6.14 5.00
CA VAL A 111 -5.05 -7.18 4.51
C VAL A 111 -5.93 -6.59 3.42
N TYR A 112 -5.99 -7.25 2.26
CA TYR A 112 -6.75 -6.81 1.10
C TYR A 112 -7.82 -7.85 0.74
N ALA A 113 -8.98 -7.38 0.30
CA ALA A 113 -10.05 -8.23 -0.21
C ALA A 113 -10.27 -7.95 -1.69
N ALA A 114 -10.44 -9.00 -2.48
CA ALA A 114 -10.76 -8.94 -3.90
C ALA A 114 -12.10 -9.63 -4.17
N LEU A 115 -12.80 -9.18 -5.21
CA LEU A 115 -13.99 -9.89 -5.70
C LEU A 115 -13.56 -11.24 -6.30
N PRO A 116 -14.36 -12.30 -6.15
CA PRO A 116 -14.07 -13.58 -6.78
C PRO A 116 -14.06 -13.45 -8.30
N ALA A 117 -13.15 -14.15 -8.96
CA ALA A 117 -12.99 -14.14 -10.41
C ALA A 117 -14.26 -14.57 -11.18
N SER A 118 -15.18 -15.29 -10.53
CA SER A 118 -16.44 -15.77 -11.11
C SER A 118 -17.54 -14.71 -11.22
N LEU A 119 -17.32 -13.48 -10.76
CA LEU A 119 -18.25 -12.35 -10.90
C LEU A 119 -17.87 -11.41 -12.05
N GLY A 120 -16.93 -11.81 -12.91
CA GLY A 120 -16.48 -11.10 -14.11
C GLY A 120 -16.71 -11.90 -15.39
#